data_AF-M2YNN7-F1
#
_entry.id   AF-M2YNN7-F1
#
_cell.length_a   1.000
_cell.length_b   1.000
_cell.length_c   1.000
_cell.angle_alpha   90.00
_cell.angle_beta   90.00
_cell.angle_gamma   90.00
#
_symmetry.space_group_name_H-M   'P 1'
#
loop_
_entity.id
_entity.type
_entity.pdbx_description
1 polymer ?
#
loop_
_entity_poly.entity_id
_entity_poly.type
_entity_poly.pdbx_seq_one_letter_code
_entity_poly.pdbx_strand_id
1 'polypeptide(L)'
;MSTVTPAHQLSSVPAKDILPFQSRQQPAVRLYPLSNYTFGTKETQPEEDASVKDRLKRLEEYYEKHGMRRSCEAILVCHEHNHPHVLMLQIANAFFKLPGDYIPHDVDEVEGFKDRLNERLAPTGSLAEKDDRDWNVFDTIAQWYRPNFETFMYPFLPPHVTRPKECKKLYFIQLPKEKVLSVPKNMKLLAVPLFELYDNSQRYGPQLSAIPHYLSRYRWEFVDEDGKVVSWSPGGEVDERVKTKILAGGENGHAESGAVSDVKMESQDQ
;
A
#
# COMPACT_ATOMS: atom_id res chain seq x y z
N MET A 1 12.70 -8.71 13.43
CA MET A 1 11.69 -8.69 12.36
C MET A 1 12.40 -8.70 11.02
N SER A 2 11.94 -9.49 10.06
CA SER A 2 12.59 -9.67 8.74
C SER A 2 11.54 -9.56 7.64
N THR A 3 11.90 -8.93 6.52
CA THR A 3 11.11 -8.88 5.29
C THR A 3 11.33 -10.11 4.40
N VAL A 4 12.36 -10.91 4.70
CA VAL A 4 12.65 -12.18 4.04
C VAL A 4 11.61 -13.21 4.47
N THR A 5 11.08 -13.99 3.52
CA THR A 5 10.10 -15.04 3.83
C THR A 5 10.68 -16.05 4.83
N PRO A 6 9.88 -16.61 5.75
CA PRO A 6 10.38 -17.55 6.77
C PRO A 6 11.20 -18.71 6.19
N ALA A 7 10.80 -19.23 5.02
CA ALA A 7 11.49 -20.33 4.33
C ALA A 7 12.93 -20.01 3.88
N HIS A 8 13.28 -18.72 3.75
CA HIS A 8 14.59 -18.27 3.29
C HIS A 8 15.39 -17.54 4.38
N GLN A 9 14.86 -17.45 5.60
CA GLN A 9 15.59 -16.88 6.72
C GLN A 9 16.69 -17.85 7.18
N LEU A 10 17.95 -17.45 7.03
CA LEU A 10 19.12 -18.15 7.55
C LEU A 10 19.96 -17.14 8.33
N SER A 11 20.25 -17.42 9.61
CA SER A 11 21.17 -16.62 10.40
C SER A 11 22.08 -17.51 11.26
N SER A 12 23.36 -17.17 11.34
CA SER A 12 24.31 -17.78 12.27
C SER A 12 24.23 -17.18 13.68
N VAL A 13 23.56 -16.04 13.84
CA VAL A 13 23.39 -15.33 15.10
C VAL A 13 21.90 -15.03 15.30
N PRO A 14 21.19 -15.72 16.21
CA PRO A 14 19.79 -15.41 16.48
C PRO A 14 19.66 -14.03 17.13
N ALA A 15 18.55 -13.34 16.86
CA ALA A 15 18.23 -12.11 17.57
C ALA A 15 18.03 -12.43 19.05
N LYS A 16 18.39 -11.49 19.93
CA LYS A 16 18.10 -11.62 21.37
C LYS A 16 16.59 -11.53 21.57
N ASP A 17 16.05 -12.42 22.41
CA ASP A 17 14.66 -12.35 22.82
C ASP A 17 14.43 -11.05 23.61
N ILE A 18 13.50 -10.23 23.14
CA ILE A 18 13.04 -9.00 23.79
C ILE A 18 11.53 -9.04 23.92
N LEU A 19 10.98 -8.19 24.80
CA LEU A 19 9.53 -8.07 24.94
C LEU A 19 8.87 -7.65 23.61
N PRO A 20 7.66 -8.16 23.30
CA PRO A 20 6.95 -7.77 22.10
C PRO A 20 6.70 -6.25 22.03
N PHE A 21 6.96 -5.65 20.86
CA PHE A 21 6.74 -4.23 20.58
C PHE A 21 5.57 -4.01 19.61
N GLN A 22 4.41 -4.61 19.91
CA GLN A 22 3.23 -4.62 19.02
C GLN A 22 1.97 -4.06 19.69
N SER A 23 2.09 -3.39 20.84
CA SER A 23 0.95 -2.83 21.56
C SER A 23 0.23 -1.77 20.72
N ARG A 24 -1.11 -1.86 20.60
CA ARG A 24 -1.96 -0.95 19.80
C ARG A 24 -1.59 -0.89 18.31
N GLN A 25 -0.94 -1.94 17.80
CA GLN A 25 -0.73 -2.09 16.36
C GLN A 25 -2.08 -2.36 15.67
N GLN A 26 -2.27 -1.76 14.49
CA GLN A 26 -3.46 -2.03 13.67
C GLN A 26 -3.49 -3.50 13.22
N PRO A 27 -4.70 -4.07 12.98
CA PRO A 27 -4.84 -5.38 12.37
C PRO A 27 -4.06 -5.48 11.05
N ALA A 28 -3.60 -6.69 10.72
CA ALA A 28 -2.91 -6.92 9.47
C ALA A 28 -3.85 -6.71 8.28
N VAL A 29 -3.35 -6.02 7.26
CA VAL A 29 -4.02 -5.80 5.98
C VAL A 29 -3.37 -6.70 4.94
N ARG A 30 -4.18 -7.56 4.32
CA ARG A 30 -3.73 -8.45 3.25
C ARG A 30 -3.52 -7.69 1.95
N LEU A 31 -2.37 -7.92 1.32
CA LEU A 31 -2.02 -7.44 -0.02
C LEU A 31 -1.79 -8.61 -0.95
N TYR A 32 -2.37 -8.53 -2.15
CA TYR A 32 -2.22 -9.53 -3.21
C TYR A 32 -1.17 -9.10 -4.24
N PRO A 33 -0.56 -10.06 -4.95
CA PRO A 33 0.51 -9.75 -5.90
C PRO A 33 -0.05 -8.99 -7.10
N LEU A 34 0.79 -8.16 -7.72
CA LEU A 34 0.43 -7.38 -8.90
C LEU A 34 -0.10 -8.27 -10.05
N SER A 35 0.40 -9.50 -10.17
CA SER A 35 -0.01 -10.49 -11.18
C SER A 35 -1.49 -10.88 -11.09
N ASN A 36 -2.15 -10.70 -9.94
CA ASN A 36 -3.58 -11.00 -9.77
C ASN A 36 -4.51 -9.93 -10.37
N TYR A 37 -3.98 -8.77 -10.74
CA TYR A 37 -4.78 -7.67 -11.27
C TYR A 37 -4.65 -7.58 -12.78
N THR A 38 -5.78 -7.59 -13.48
CA THR A 38 -5.81 -7.49 -14.93
C THR A 38 -6.08 -6.06 -15.36
N PHE A 39 -5.26 -5.54 -16.27
CA PHE A 39 -5.37 -4.17 -16.76
C PHE A 39 -5.99 -4.12 -18.15
N GLY A 40 -7.25 -3.68 -18.21
CA GLY A 40 -7.97 -3.39 -19.44
C GLY A 40 -7.70 -1.98 -19.96
N THR A 41 -8.05 -1.72 -21.22
CA THR A 41 -8.06 -0.38 -21.79
C THR A 41 -9.48 0.05 -22.11
N LYS A 42 -9.79 1.33 -21.89
CA LYS A 42 -11.06 1.95 -22.27
C LYS A 42 -10.84 3.22 -23.10
N GLU A 43 -11.93 3.86 -23.49
CA GLU A 43 -11.88 5.09 -24.26
C GLU A 43 -11.06 6.20 -23.57
N THR A 44 -10.48 7.06 -24.39
CA THR A 44 -9.68 8.20 -23.95
C THR A 44 -10.50 9.10 -23.04
N GLN A 45 -9.93 9.45 -21.89
CA GLN A 45 -10.54 10.43 -21.00
C GLN A 45 -10.04 11.83 -21.41
N PRO A 46 -10.92 12.75 -21.83
CA PRO A 46 -10.50 14.12 -22.14
C PRO A 46 -10.02 14.84 -20.89
N GLU A 47 -9.08 15.78 -21.06
CA GLU A 47 -8.75 16.71 -20.00
C GLU A 47 -9.91 17.68 -19.78
N GLU A 48 -10.31 17.86 -18.52
CA GLU A 48 -11.48 18.69 -18.20
C GLU A 48 -11.19 20.19 -18.34
N ASP A 49 -9.94 20.61 -18.15
CA ASP A 49 -9.52 22.00 -18.20
C ASP A 49 -8.32 22.16 -19.15
N ALA A 50 -8.38 23.13 -20.06
CA ALA A 50 -7.29 23.42 -20.99
C ALA A 50 -6.09 24.10 -20.32
N SER A 51 -6.29 24.72 -19.15
CA SER A 51 -5.24 25.41 -18.41
C SER A 51 -5.47 25.40 -16.91
N VAL A 52 -4.42 25.68 -16.14
CA VAL A 52 -4.50 25.86 -14.67
C VAL A 52 -5.45 27.01 -14.32
N LYS A 53 -5.52 28.07 -15.15
CA LYS A 53 -6.43 29.21 -14.92
C LYS A 53 -7.89 28.77 -15.03
N ASP A 54 -8.22 27.98 -16.05
CA ASP A 54 -9.58 27.48 -16.25
C ASP A 54 -10.02 26.56 -15.12
N ARG A 55 -9.10 25.70 -14.64
CA ARG A 55 -9.33 24.86 -13.47
C ARG A 55 -9.66 25.66 -12.21
N LEU A 56 -8.92 26.75 -11.96
CA LEU A 56 -9.16 27.61 -10.80
C LEU A 56 -10.47 28.38 -10.92
N LYS A 57 -10.78 28.90 -12.12
CA LYS A 57 -12.06 29.55 -12.40
C LYS A 57 -13.25 28.61 -12.19
N ARG A 58 -13.15 27.37 -12.67
CA ARG A 58 -14.17 26.33 -12.43
C ARG A 58 -14.35 26.00 -10.95
N LEU A 59 -13.28 26.05 -10.16
CA LEU A 59 -13.35 25.90 -8.71
C LEU A 59 -14.07 27.08 -8.04
N GLU A 60 -13.79 28.30 -8.49
CA GLU A 60 -14.46 29.52 -8.03
C GLU A 60 -15.96 29.49 -8.34
N GLU A 61 -16.34 29.21 -9.58
CA GLU A 61 -17.75 29.09 -10.00
C GLU A 61 -18.50 27.97 -9.25
N TYR A 62 -17.84 26.85 -8.97
CA TYR A 62 -18.41 25.77 -8.15
C TYR A 62 -18.62 26.24 -6.71
N TYR A 63 -17.63 26.95 -6.16
CA TYR A 63 -17.66 27.42 -4.78
C TYR A 63 -18.77 28.44 -4.53
N GLU A 64 -19.02 29.34 -5.47
CA GLU A 64 -20.13 30.30 -5.40
C GLU A 64 -21.50 29.61 -5.36
N LYS A 65 -21.65 28.50 -6.08
CA LYS A 65 -22.95 27.79 -6.19
C LYS A 65 -23.18 26.78 -5.06
N HIS A 66 -22.16 26.03 -4.67
CA HIS A 66 -22.29 24.85 -3.82
C HIS A 66 -21.39 24.88 -2.56
N GLY A 67 -20.51 25.88 -2.43
CA GLY A 67 -19.54 25.96 -1.34
C GLY A 67 -18.32 25.07 -1.54
N MET A 68 -17.74 24.58 -0.44
CA MET A 68 -16.47 23.84 -0.46
C MET A 68 -16.55 22.59 -1.35
N ARG A 69 -15.63 22.46 -2.31
CA ARG A 69 -15.48 21.26 -3.12
C ARG A 69 -15.03 20.08 -2.27
N ARG A 70 -15.68 18.93 -2.45
CA ARG A 70 -15.33 17.66 -1.80
C ARG A 70 -14.65 16.76 -2.82
N SER A 71 -13.40 16.36 -2.57
CA SER A 71 -12.61 15.52 -3.48
C SER A 71 -12.15 14.25 -2.77
N CYS A 72 -12.20 13.12 -3.47
CA CYS A 72 -11.79 11.82 -2.93
C CYS A 72 -10.81 11.16 -3.90
N GLU A 73 -9.68 10.68 -3.37
CA GLU A 73 -8.67 9.94 -4.13
C GLU A 73 -8.40 8.58 -3.47
N ALA A 74 -8.26 7.54 -4.30
CA ALA A 74 -8.02 6.17 -3.86
C ALA A 74 -6.52 5.85 -3.83
N ILE A 75 -6.11 5.25 -2.73
CA ILE A 75 -4.82 4.58 -2.60
C ILE A 75 -5.11 3.09 -2.68
N LEU A 76 -4.84 2.53 -3.86
CA LEU A 76 -4.94 1.11 -4.16
C LEU A 76 -3.55 0.52 -3.96
N VAL A 77 -3.42 -0.46 -3.07
CA VAL A 77 -2.12 -1.07 -2.73
C VAL A 77 -2.14 -2.54 -3.14
N CYS A 78 -1.15 -2.94 -3.91
CA CYS A 78 -0.79 -4.33 -4.19
C CYS A 78 0.63 -4.58 -3.67
N HIS A 79 1.18 -5.75 -3.93
CA HIS A 79 2.60 -5.97 -3.74
C HIS A 79 3.28 -6.60 -4.94
N GLU A 80 4.58 -6.39 -5.03
CA GLU A 80 5.47 -7.12 -5.90
C GLU A 80 6.70 -7.45 -5.06
N HIS A 81 7.12 -8.71 -5.09
CA HIS A 81 8.23 -9.21 -4.28
C HIS A 81 8.12 -8.89 -2.79
N ASN A 82 6.92 -9.02 -2.21
CA ASN A 82 6.64 -8.73 -0.79
C ASN A 82 6.91 -7.27 -0.39
N HIS A 83 6.81 -6.35 -1.34
CA HIS A 83 6.95 -4.92 -1.10
C HIS A 83 5.68 -4.18 -1.56
N PRO A 84 5.10 -3.28 -0.76
CA PRO A 84 3.89 -2.57 -1.15
C PRO A 84 4.14 -1.63 -2.34
N HIS A 85 3.21 -1.66 -3.30
CA HIS A 85 3.19 -0.77 -4.46
C HIS A 85 1.84 -0.07 -4.52
N VAL A 86 1.86 1.22 -4.85
CA VAL A 86 0.66 2.03 -5.01
C VAL A 86 0.32 2.10 -6.50
N LEU A 87 -0.93 1.77 -6.86
CA LEU A 87 -1.39 1.90 -8.24
C LEU A 87 -1.70 3.37 -8.56
N MET A 88 -1.04 3.90 -9.57
CA MET A 88 -1.13 5.32 -9.96
C MET A 88 -1.32 5.49 -11.46
N LEU A 89 -2.06 6.52 -11.85
CA LEU A 89 -2.25 6.88 -13.25
C LEU A 89 -1.14 7.84 -13.68
N GLN A 90 -0.46 7.49 -14.76
CA GLN A 90 0.55 8.32 -15.43
C GLN A 90 -0.04 8.97 -16.69
N ILE A 91 0.12 10.28 -16.81
CA ILE A 91 -0.29 11.10 -17.96
C ILE A 91 0.98 11.72 -18.56
N ALA A 92 1.11 11.66 -19.89
CA ALA A 92 2.20 12.27 -20.66
C ALA A 92 3.61 11.97 -20.10
N ASN A 93 3.81 10.77 -19.53
CA ASN A 93 5.04 10.27 -18.90
C ASN A 93 5.59 11.05 -17.69
N ALA A 94 5.11 12.27 -17.41
CA ALA A 94 5.66 13.12 -16.34
C ALA A 94 4.67 13.44 -15.22
N PHE A 95 3.37 13.24 -15.44
CA PHE A 95 2.34 13.60 -14.48
C PHE A 95 1.72 12.35 -13.86
N PHE A 96 1.67 12.30 -12.53
CA PHE A 96 1.13 11.19 -11.78
C PHE A 96 -0.08 11.65 -10.98
N LYS A 97 -1.14 10.84 -10.98
CA LYS A 97 -2.34 11.08 -10.18
C LYS A 97 -2.88 9.79 -9.59
N LEU A 98 -3.60 9.92 -8.49
CA LEU A 98 -4.39 8.83 -7.94
C LEU A 98 -5.75 8.74 -8.67
N PRO A 99 -6.35 7.54 -8.76
CA PRO A 99 -7.73 7.39 -9.19
C PRO A 99 -8.68 8.10 -8.22
N GLY A 100 -9.60 8.91 -8.74
CA GLY A 100 -10.51 9.68 -7.91
C GLY A 100 -10.97 10.94 -8.62
N ASP A 101 -11.88 11.68 -7.96
CA ASP A 101 -12.32 12.99 -8.40
C ASP A 101 -13.12 13.74 -7.33
N TYR A 102 -13.61 14.93 -7.67
CA TYR A 102 -14.61 15.62 -6.87
C TYR A 102 -15.99 14.94 -6.97
N ILE A 103 -16.63 14.80 -5.82
CA ILE A 103 -17.97 14.23 -5.70
C ILE A 103 -19.03 15.35 -5.79
N PRO A 104 -20.24 15.07 -6.30
CA PRO A 104 -21.35 16.02 -6.25
C PRO A 104 -21.62 16.51 -4.81
N HIS A 105 -22.17 17.71 -4.66
CA HIS A 105 -22.37 18.35 -3.34
C HIS A 105 -23.50 17.69 -2.51
N ASP A 106 -24.38 16.98 -3.18
CA ASP A 106 -25.65 16.42 -2.68
C ASP A 106 -25.63 14.89 -2.53
N VAL A 107 -24.50 14.23 -2.82
CA VAL A 107 -24.33 12.78 -2.72
C VAL A 107 -23.56 12.39 -1.46
N ASP A 108 -23.82 11.20 -0.92
CA ASP A 108 -23.02 10.65 0.19
C ASP A 108 -21.54 10.51 -0.21
N GLU A 109 -20.66 10.67 0.78
CA GLU A 109 -19.22 10.68 0.54
C GLU A 109 -18.68 9.35 0.03
N VAL A 110 -19.09 8.22 0.65
CA VAL A 110 -18.58 6.90 0.28
C VAL A 110 -19.24 6.43 -0.99
N GLU A 111 -20.56 6.57 -1.12
CA GLU A 111 -21.28 6.17 -2.33
C GLU A 111 -20.81 6.96 -3.56
N GLY A 112 -20.76 8.29 -3.46
CA GLY A 112 -20.28 9.15 -4.53
C GLY A 112 -18.83 8.86 -4.91
N PHE A 113 -18.00 8.47 -3.95
CA PHE A 113 -16.63 8.08 -4.24
C PHE A 113 -16.53 6.73 -4.96
N LYS A 114 -17.31 5.72 -4.55
CA LYS A 114 -17.39 4.44 -5.28
C LYS A 114 -17.81 4.65 -6.74
N ASP A 115 -18.79 5.53 -6.98
CA ASP A 115 -19.23 5.87 -8.33
C ASP A 115 -18.12 6.54 -9.14
N ARG A 116 -17.38 7.49 -8.54
CA ARG A 116 -16.20 8.08 -9.18
C ARG A 116 -15.12 7.04 -9.50
N LEU A 117 -14.86 6.10 -8.61
CA LEU A 117 -13.90 5.02 -8.89
C LEU A 117 -14.38 4.12 -10.03
N ASN A 118 -15.68 3.84 -10.11
CA ASN A 118 -16.27 3.10 -11.21
C ASN A 118 -16.11 3.84 -12.54
N GLU A 119 -16.41 5.14 -12.59
CA GLU A 119 -16.18 5.98 -13.77
C GLU A 119 -14.70 5.98 -14.21
N ARG A 120 -13.78 5.97 -13.24
CA ARG A 120 -12.34 6.08 -13.49
C ARG A 120 -11.66 4.74 -13.80
N LEU A 121 -12.08 3.62 -13.20
CA LEU A 121 -11.38 2.34 -13.30
C LEU A 121 -12.24 1.10 -13.63
N ALA A 122 -13.58 1.17 -13.55
CA ALA A 122 -14.37 -0.02 -13.82
C ALA A 122 -14.30 -0.42 -15.31
N PRO A 123 -14.32 -1.72 -15.61
CA PRO A 123 -14.44 -2.22 -16.98
C PRO A 123 -15.77 -1.82 -17.62
N THR A 124 -15.70 -1.59 -18.93
CA THR A 124 -16.86 -1.28 -19.78
C THR A 124 -17.12 -2.43 -20.75
N GLY A 125 -18.39 -2.71 -21.06
CA GLY A 125 -18.77 -3.73 -22.04
C GLY A 125 -18.80 -5.14 -21.47
N SER A 126 -18.41 -6.13 -22.28
CA SER A 126 -18.50 -7.57 -21.96
C SER A 126 -17.56 -8.05 -20.83
N LEU A 127 -16.62 -7.20 -20.40
CA LEU A 127 -15.71 -7.45 -19.27
C LEU A 127 -16.27 -6.95 -17.93
N ALA A 128 -17.48 -6.38 -17.91
CA ALA A 128 -18.07 -5.82 -16.71
C ALA A 128 -18.85 -6.88 -15.94
N GLU A 129 -18.23 -7.48 -14.94
CA GLU A 129 -18.96 -8.26 -13.93
C GLU A 129 -19.51 -7.35 -12.83
N LYS A 130 -20.55 -7.80 -12.12
CA LYS A 130 -21.14 -7.01 -11.02
C LYS A 130 -20.15 -6.77 -9.89
N ASP A 131 -19.30 -7.76 -9.60
CA ASP A 131 -18.31 -7.69 -8.51
C ASP A 131 -17.16 -6.71 -8.82
N ASP A 132 -16.91 -6.40 -10.10
CA ASP A 132 -15.91 -5.41 -10.49
C ASP A 132 -16.27 -3.98 -10.08
N ARG A 133 -17.54 -3.73 -9.73
CA ARG A 133 -18.02 -2.38 -9.37
C ARG A 133 -18.08 -2.11 -7.88
N ASP A 134 -17.91 -3.13 -7.03
CA ASP A 134 -17.80 -2.90 -5.60
C ASP A 134 -16.36 -2.56 -5.21
N TRP A 135 -16.26 -1.64 -4.24
CA TRP A 135 -15.02 -1.12 -3.71
C TRP A 135 -15.08 -1.15 -2.19
N ASN A 136 -14.11 -1.80 -1.55
CA ASN A 136 -13.99 -1.79 -0.10
C ASN A 136 -13.18 -0.55 0.34
N VAL A 137 -13.90 0.51 0.74
CA VAL A 137 -13.31 1.72 1.31
C VAL A 137 -12.94 1.42 2.76
N PHE A 138 -11.67 1.12 3.00
CA PHE A 138 -11.21 0.61 4.29
C PHE A 138 -11.02 1.72 5.33
N ASP A 139 -10.32 2.79 4.97
CA ASP A 139 -9.95 3.85 5.92
C ASP A 139 -9.65 5.18 5.22
N THR A 140 -9.87 6.30 5.93
CA THR A 140 -9.38 7.62 5.52
C THR A 140 -7.97 7.81 6.06
N ILE A 141 -6.97 7.90 5.19
CA ILE A 141 -5.58 7.92 5.63
C ILE A 141 -4.94 9.31 5.63
N ALA A 142 -5.53 10.26 4.90
CA ALA A 142 -5.10 11.65 4.92
C ALA A 142 -6.22 12.60 4.48
N GLN A 143 -6.14 13.85 4.93
CA GLN A 143 -7.01 14.94 4.50
C GLN A 143 -6.17 16.16 4.19
N TRP A 144 -6.47 16.81 3.07
CA TRP A 144 -5.77 17.97 2.56
C TRP A 144 -6.76 19.09 2.29
N TYR A 145 -6.39 20.30 2.68
CA TYR A 145 -7.23 21.48 2.54
C TYR A 145 -6.60 22.48 1.59
N ARG A 146 -7.44 23.02 0.70
CA ARG A 146 -7.11 24.17 -0.14
C ARG A 146 -7.78 25.42 0.46
N PRO A 147 -7.03 26.36 1.04
CA PRO A 147 -7.62 27.54 1.67
C PRO A 147 -8.12 28.59 0.66
N ASN A 148 -7.44 28.75 -0.47
CA ASN A 148 -7.67 29.79 -1.49
C ASN A 148 -7.79 29.18 -2.90
N PHE A 149 -8.17 29.97 -3.90
CA PHE A 149 -8.21 29.54 -5.31
C PHE A 149 -6.81 29.50 -5.92
N GLU A 150 -5.96 28.64 -5.37
CA GLU A 150 -4.56 28.44 -5.73
C GLU A 150 -4.27 26.95 -5.83
N THR A 151 -3.08 26.56 -6.29
CA THR A 151 -2.71 25.14 -6.50
C THR A 151 -2.23 24.41 -5.25
N PHE A 152 -1.76 25.13 -4.22
CA PHE A 152 -1.25 24.54 -3.00
C PHE A 152 -2.35 23.99 -2.07
N MET A 153 -2.03 22.92 -1.36
CA MET A 153 -2.88 22.31 -0.34
C MET A 153 -2.03 22.00 0.90
N TYR A 154 -2.68 21.95 2.06
CA TYR A 154 -2.04 21.68 3.34
C TYR A 154 -2.64 20.43 4.00
N PRO A 155 -1.85 19.59 4.68
CA PRO A 155 -2.34 18.40 5.38
C PRO A 155 -3.00 18.74 6.74
N PHE A 156 -3.52 19.96 6.87
CA PHE A 156 -4.24 20.51 8.01
C PHE A 156 -5.04 21.73 7.52
N LEU A 157 -6.04 22.16 8.27
CA LEU A 157 -6.71 23.44 8.01
C LEU A 157 -5.85 24.58 8.58
N PRO A 158 -5.32 25.50 7.75
CA PRO A 158 -4.45 26.56 8.25
C PRO A 158 -5.16 27.48 9.25
N PRO A 159 -4.44 28.09 10.21
CA PRO A 159 -5.02 29.02 11.18
C PRO A 159 -5.80 30.15 10.49
N HIS A 160 -6.90 30.58 11.12
CA HIS A 160 -7.80 31.64 10.64
C HIS A 160 -8.55 31.36 9.33
N VAL A 161 -8.39 30.18 8.72
CA VAL A 161 -9.18 29.76 7.56
C VAL A 161 -10.49 29.14 8.03
N THR A 162 -11.59 29.88 7.91
CA THR A 162 -12.95 29.39 8.27
C THR A 162 -13.70 28.79 7.08
N ARG A 163 -13.24 29.07 5.86
CA ARG A 163 -13.94 28.76 4.60
C ARG A 163 -12.96 28.25 3.52
N PRO A 164 -12.43 27.02 3.67
CA PRO A 164 -11.59 26.39 2.65
C PRO A 164 -12.38 26.19 1.34
N LYS A 165 -11.68 26.19 0.21
CA LYS A 165 -12.25 26.05 -1.14
C LYS A 165 -12.40 24.59 -1.56
N GLU A 166 -11.52 23.73 -1.05
CA GLU A 166 -11.55 22.29 -1.32
C GLU A 166 -11.07 21.52 -0.08
N CYS A 167 -11.76 20.43 0.24
CA CYS A 167 -11.27 19.38 1.13
C CYS A 167 -11.09 18.12 0.28
N LYS A 168 -9.86 17.63 0.22
CA LYS A 168 -9.50 16.39 -0.46
C LYS A 168 -9.18 15.31 0.58
N LYS A 169 -9.87 14.18 0.52
CA LYS A 169 -9.56 13.02 1.35
C LYS A 169 -8.90 11.92 0.52
N LEU A 170 -7.90 11.28 1.11
CA LEU A 170 -7.27 10.07 0.57
C LEU A 170 -7.79 8.87 1.33
N TYR A 171 -8.35 7.93 0.58
CA TYR A 171 -8.95 6.70 1.08
C TYR A 171 -8.08 5.51 0.70
N PHE A 172 -7.74 4.68 1.68
CA PHE A 172 -7.17 3.38 1.39
C PHE A 172 -8.30 2.43 0.96
N ILE A 173 -8.16 1.89 -0.25
CA ILE A 173 -9.10 0.93 -0.83
C ILE A 173 -8.46 -0.46 -0.75
N GLN A 174 -9.08 -1.36 0.00
CA GLN A 174 -8.60 -2.73 0.09
C GLN A 174 -9.03 -3.49 -1.16
N LEU A 175 -8.05 -3.88 -1.99
CA LEU A 175 -8.31 -4.66 -3.18
C LEU A 175 -8.67 -6.11 -2.82
N PRO A 176 -9.62 -6.73 -3.56
CA PRO A 176 -9.89 -8.16 -3.44
C PRO A 176 -8.73 -8.98 -4.03
N LYS A 177 -8.85 -10.31 -3.94
CA LYS A 177 -7.85 -11.26 -4.45
C LYS A 177 -7.50 -11.01 -5.91
N GLU A 178 -8.52 -10.78 -6.74
CA GLU A 178 -8.42 -10.53 -8.17
C GLU A 178 -9.41 -9.42 -8.52
N LYS A 179 -9.03 -8.52 -9.44
CA LYS A 179 -9.92 -7.47 -9.95
C LYS A 179 -9.47 -7.04 -11.35
N VAL A 180 -10.44 -6.76 -12.21
CA VAL A 180 -10.17 -6.16 -13.52
C VAL A 180 -10.26 -4.63 -13.42
N LEU A 181 -9.21 -3.93 -13.84
CA LEU A 181 -9.12 -2.47 -13.82
C LEU A 181 -8.95 -1.95 -15.25
N SER A 182 -9.90 -1.14 -15.73
CA SER A 182 -9.85 -0.55 -17.08
C SER A 182 -9.43 0.91 -17.07
N VAL A 183 -8.33 1.19 -17.77
CA VAL A 183 -7.65 2.49 -17.75
C VAL A 183 -7.83 3.19 -19.11
N PRO A 184 -8.06 4.52 -19.15
CA PRO A 184 -8.15 5.25 -20.42
C PRO A 184 -6.88 5.10 -21.28
N LYS A 185 -7.03 4.98 -22.60
CA LYS A 185 -5.90 4.82 -23.55
C LYS A 185 -4.83 5.91 -23.48
N ASN A 186 -5.18 7.12 -23.05
CA ASN A 186 -4.26 8.24 -22.88
C ASN A 186 -3.51 8.24 -21.54
N MET A 187 -3.75 7.25 -20.68
CA MET A 187 -3.11 7.10 -19.38
C MET A 187 -2.52 5.69 -19.25
N LYS A 188 -1.51 5.56 -18.39
CA LYS A 188 -0.97 4.26 -18.01
C LYS A 188 -1.18 4.05 -16.53
N LEU A 189 -1.55 2.85 -16.12
CA LEU A 189 -1.58 2.48 -14.71
C LEU A 189 -0.24 1.83 -14.36
N LEU A 190 0.41 2.35 -13.34
CA LEU A 190 1.72 1.89 -12.86
C LEU A 190 1.60 1.48 -11.40
N ALA A 191 2.31 0.41 -11.04
CA ALA A 191 2.55 0.05 -9.65
C ALA A 191 3.85 0.73 -9.21
N VAL A 192 3.76 1.77 -8.37
CA VAL A 192 4.92 2.54 -7.91
C VAL A 192 5.30 2.07 -6.49
N PRO A 193 6.53 1.58 -6.25
CA PRO A 193 6.95 1.16 -4.93
C PRO A 193 7.04 2.33 -3.95
N LEU A 194 6.75 2.08 -2.67
CA LEU A 194 6.84 3.10 -1.62
C LEU A 194 8.21 3.81 -1.54
N PHE A 195 9.32 3.11 -1.81
CA PHE A 195 10.65 3.71 -1.79
C PHE A 195 10.90 4.70 -2.94
N GLU A 196 10.16 4.61 -4.06
CA GLU A 196 10.27 5.59 -5.16
C GLU A 196 9.47 6.86 -4.85
N LEU A 197 8.39 6.73 -4.08
CA LEU A 197 7.57 7.86 -3.62
C LEU A 197 8.21 8.61 -2.45
N TYR A 198 8.86 7.89 -1.53
CA TYR A 198 9.41 8.44 -0.31
C TYR A 198 10.42 9.56 -0.60
N ASP A 199 10.19 10.73 0.01
CA ASP A 199 11.04 11.92 -0.12
C ASP A 199 11.24 12.41 -1.58
N ASN A 200 10.32 12.07 -2.48
CA ASN A 200 10.41 12.40 -3.91
C ASN A 200 9.35 13.42 -4.35
N SER A 201 9.23 14.50 -3.58
CA SER A 201 8.29 15.60 -3.86
C SER A 201 8.57 16.30 -5.20
N GLN A 202 9.81 16.30 -5.68
CA GLN A 202 10.16 16.93 -6.96
C GLN A 202 9.46 16.25 -8.15
N ARG A 203 9.34 14.91 -8.12
CA ARG A 203 8.73 14.13 -9.20
C ARG A 203 7.24 13.88 -8.98
N TYR A 204 6.84 13.56 -7.75
CA TYR A 204 5.45 13.13 -7.45
C TYR A 204 4.61 14.20 -6.75
N GLY A 205 5.21 15.33 -6.35
CA GLY A 205 4.55 16.34 -5.55
C GLY A 205 4.39 15.93 -4.07
N PRO A 206 4.00 16.88 -3.21
CA PRO A 206 3.99 16.68 -1.75
C PRO A 206 2.91 15.69 -1.28
N GLN A 207 1.79 15.59 -1.99
CA GLN A 207 0.69 14.71 -1.58
C GLN A 207 1.05 13.23 -1.78
N LEU A 208 1.63 12.90 -2.93
CA LEU A 208 1.95 11.53 -3.32
C LEU A 208 3.22 11.03 -2.62
N SER A 209 4.23 11.89 -2.48
CA SER A 209 5.46 11.55 -1.74
C SER A 209 5.25 11.36 -0.23
N ALA A 210 4.12 11.83 0.31
CA ALA A 210 3.73 11.60 1.69
C ALA A 210 3.02 10.25 1.93
N ILE A 211 2.60 9.54 0.88
CA ILE A 211 1.89 8.25 1.00
C ILE A 211 2.64 7.22 1.86
N PRO A 212 3.98 7.05 1.73
CA PRO A 212 4.71 6.13 2.59
C PRO A 212 4.55 6.43 4.10
N HIS A 213 4.44 7.71 4.49
CA HIS A 213 4.19 8.08 5.89
C HIS A 213 2.81 7.62 6.34
N TYR A 214 1.76 7.83 5.53
CA TYR A 214 0.39 7.44 5.87
C TYR A 214 0.22 5.92 5.96
N LEU A 215 0.92 5.19 5.09
CA LEU A 215 0.86 3.74 5.02
C LEU A 215 1.72 3.04 6.09
N SER A 216 2.68 3.74 6.70
CA SER A 216 3.59 3.19 7.72
C SER A 216 2.90 2.64 8.97
N ARG A 217 1.66 3.08 9.26
CA ARG A 217 0.88 2.61 10.42
C ARG A 217 0.27 1.22 10.22
N TYR A 218 0.17 0.75 8.98
CA TYR A 218 -0.44 -0.55 8.69
C TYR A 218 0.58 -1.67 8.81
N ARG A 219 0.09 -2.83 9.28
CA ARG A 219 0.82 -4.09 9.20
C ARG A 219 0.39 -4.80 7.92
N TRP A 220 1.34 -5.19 7.09
CA TRP A 220 1.08 -5.86 5.82
C TRP A 220 1.19 -7.37 5.97
N GLU A 221 0.25 -8.08 5.38
CA GLU A 221 0.30 -9.51 5.14
C GLU A 221 0.38 -9.73 3.63
N PHE A 222 1.53 -10.20 3.14
CA PHE A 222 1.74 -10.49 1.73
C PHE A 222 1.34 -11.93 1.45
N VAL A 223 0.54 -12.13 0.41
CA VAL A 223 0.13 -13.45 -0.06
C VAL A 223 0.64 -13.73 -1.48
N ASP A 224 0.77 -15.00 -1.84
CA ASP A 224 1.01 -15.45 -3.22
C ASP A 224 -0.27 -15.40 -4.08
N GLU A 225 -0.20 -15.84 -5.34
CA GLU A 225 -1.34 -15.84 -6.26
C GLU A 225 -2.53 -16.67 -5.71
N ASP A 226 -2.26 -17.72 -4.94
CA ASP A 226 -3.28 -18.59 -4.36
C ASP A 226 -3.93 -17.98 -3.11
N GLY A 227 -3.32 -16.95 -2.52
CA GLY A 227 -3.79 -16.28 -1.32
C GLY A 227 -3.18 -16.85 -0.03
N LYS A 228 -2.12 -17.65 -0.14
CA LYS A 228 -1.36 -18.16 1.00
C LYS A 228 -0.34 -17.12 1.45
N VAL A 229 -0.23 -16.93 2.76
CA VAL A 229 0.68 -15.95 3.35
C VAL A 229 2.14 -16.35 3.14
N VAL A 230 2.93 -15.44 2.58
CA VAL A 230 4.35 -15.62 2.27
C VAL A 230 5.26 -14.75 3.13
N SER A 231 4.81 -13.56 3.52
CA SER A 231 5.60 -12.62 4.30
C SER A 231 4.71 -11.62 5.05
N TRP A 232 5.31 -10.91 6.00
CA TRP A 232 4.68 -9.82 6.73
C TRP A 232 5.63 -8.63 6.81
N SER A 233 5.09 -7.41 6.84
CA SER A 233 5.85 -6.19 7.12
C SER A 233 5.14 -5.35 8.19
N PRO A 234 5.85 -4.77 9.17
CA PRO A 234 7.32 -4.71 9.33
C PRO A 234 7.97 -6.01 9.83
N GLY A 235 7.20 -7.09 10.02
CA GLY A 235 7.71 -8.46 10.17
C GLY A 235 6.64 -9.45 10.68
N GLY A 236 6.91 -10.73 10.49
CA GLY A 236 6.15 -11.83 11.11
C GLY A 236 6.81 -12.32 12.39
N GLU A 237 6.15 -13.22 13.12
CA GLU A 237 6.83 -14.02 14.14
C GLU A 237 7.98 -14.79 13.48
N VAL A 238 9.15 -14.80 14.11
CA VAL A 238 10.31 -15.55 13.60
C VAL A 238 9.97 -17.02 13.69
N ASP A 239 10.10 -17.76 12.58
CA ASP A 239 9.90 -19.21 12.61
C ASP A 239 10.95 -19.85 13.52
N GLU A 240 10.49 -20.52 14.59
CA GLU A 240 11.34 -21.23 15.56
C GLU A 240 12.25 -22.29 14.88
N ARG A 241 11.94 -22.68 13.64
CA ARG A 241 12.74 -23.62 12.83
C ARG A 241 13.97 -22.99 12.19
N VAL A 242 14.15 -21.66 12.24
CA VAL A 242 15.37 -21.00 11.78
C VAL A 242 16.51 -21.36 12.73
N LYS A 243 17.10 -22.54 12.50
CA LYS A 243 18.25 -23.06 13.24
C LYS A 243 19.54 -22.50 12.65
N THR A 244 20.47 -22.14 13.54
CA THR A 244 21.83 -21.74 13.22
C THR A 244 22.49 -22.75 12.27
N LYS A 245 22.79 -22.35 11.04
CA LYS A 245 23.67 -23.14 10.17
C LYS A 245 25.11 -22.79 10.53
N ILE A 246 25.73 -23.58 11.40
CA ILE A 246 27.16 -23.48 11.70
C ILE A 246 27.90 -23.97 10.44
N LEU A 247 28.41 -23.06 9.63
CA LEU A 247 29.36 -23.38 8.56
C LEU A 247 30.75 -23.57 9.18
N ALA A 248 30.95 -24.67 9.88
CA ALA A 248 32.30 -25.10 10.27
C ALA A 248 32.89 -25.91 9.12
N GLY A 249 33.68 -25.23 8.28
CA GLY A 249 34.67 -25.88 7.43
C GLY A 249 35.95 -26.08 8.22
N GLY A 250 36.24 -27.32 8.61
CA GLY A 250 37.47 -27.72 9.26
C GLY A 250 37.40 -29.20 9.65
N GLU A 251 37.92 -30.06 8.78
CA GLU A 251 38.05 -31.50 9.00
C GLU A 251 38.74 -31.82 10.34
N ASN A 252 38.16 -32.73 11.12
CA ASN A 252 38.85 -33.92 11.63
C ASN A 252 37.90 -34.86 12.39
N GLY A 253 37.65 -36.02 11.76
CA GLY A 253 37.77 -37.36 12.35
C GLY A 253 36.98 -37.74 13.61
N HIS A 254 36.09 -38.73 13.45
CA HIS A 254 35.73 -39.83 14.37
C HIS A 254 35.35 -39.49 15.84
N ALA A 255 34.30 -40.05 16.45
CA ALA A 255 33.77 -41.40 16.33
C ALA A 255 32.32 -41.47 16.85
N GLU A 256 31.57 -42.43 16.30
CA GLU A 256 30.44 -43.06 16.99
C GLU A 256 30.87 -43.67 18.33
N SER A 257 30.00 -43.64 19.33
CA SER A 257 29.63 -44.86 20.07
C SER A 257 28.45 -44.58 21.00
N GLY A 258 27.40 -45.38 20.82
CA GLY A 258 26.36 -45.57 21.82
C GLY A 258 26.86 -46.46 22.98
N ALA A 259 26.16 -46.31 24.10
CA ALA A 259 25.94 -47.22 25.23
C ALA A 259 26.85 -48.46 25.41
N VAL A 260 27.31 -48.69 26.65
CA VAL A 260 26.95 -49.84 27.54
C VAL A 260 27.95 -50.02 28.71
N SER A 261 27.37 -50.16 29.91
CA SER A 261 27.76 -50.86 31.17
C SER A 261 29.14 -50.74 31.85
N ASP A 262 29.04 -50.45 33.16
CA ASP A 262 29.73 -51.05 34.32
C ASP A 262 30.85 -52.08 34.07
N VAL A 263 32.06 -51.79 34.59
CA VAL A 263 32.91 -52.78 35.29
C VAL A 263 33.75 -52.09 36.39
N LYS A 264 33.67 -52.66 37.59
CA LYS A 264 34.46 -52.46 38.83
C LYS A 264 35.95 -52.12 38.66
N MET A 265 36.47 -51.36 39.63
CA MET A 265 37.75 -51.68 40.29
C MET A 265 37.71 -51.30 41.78
N GLU A 266 37.80 -52.33 42.64
CA GLU A 266 38.19 -52.25 44.06
C GLU A 266 39.72 -52.44 44.16
N SER A 267 40.32 -51.79 45.18
CA SER A 267 41.60 -52.12 45.87
C SER A 267 42.91 -52.01 45.06
N GLN A 268 44.08 -51.64 45.58
CA GLN A 268 44.62 -51.49 46.94
C GLN A 268 45.99 -50.76 46.87
N ASP A 269 46.38 -50.13 47.97
CA ASP A 269 47.74 -49.86 48.49
C ASP A 269 48.83 -49.18 47.63
N GLN A 270 49.18 -47.93 47.98
CA GLN A 270 50.39 -47.56 48.74
C GLN A 270 50.31 -46.12 49.25
#